data_AF-A0A1H1PMR1-F1
#
_entry.id   AF-A0A1H1PMR1-F1
#
_cell.length_a   1.000
_cell.length_b   1.000
_cell.length_c   1.000
_cell.angle_alpha   90.00
_cell.angle_beta   90.00
_cell.angle_gamma   90.00
#
_symmetry.space_group_name_H-M   'P 1'
#
loop_
_entity.id
_entity.type
_entity.pdbx_description
1 polymer ?
#
loop_
_entity_poly.entity_id
_entity_poly.type
_entity_poly.pdbx_seq_one_letter_code
_entity_poly.pdbx_strand_id
1 'polypeptide(L)'
;MSAVLLWARLLRATGPRATDVLSATAFAFATAALLAVLGGVNAFRLRLVEGRVEESLGSFVLMLAFVAAALLLPAVWTLAQAAVRLAIARRDDRLAALRLAGATRGQVTAMAVLDAVAQALVGVLVGAALALAVTPGIARIEFQGLPFTVAELLPPAWVWGAAAGAVVLIALVAALASLQRVHVTPLGVAQRVSPKRLSLWRIAGFVAVVAAYVVVVVLDLVPVELTFSIALISIVLLSYSLIGPLVIQGVAWLVAKGARSPAALLAARRVVDDPRGAFNIVGAMAIAVMAGGFASLAPAMAGAGDPMSDDMATGAVLTIAIAGVLGAVLAGIAQSAKVLDQRREHQAMHRMGVDLPVMQGAIVRQVLLPLLIGVGGAAGMALLLILPTFMLWVQSPASIVTWMLMAVGAVVVTLGATACALPLVRRVATEAAPA
;
A
#
# COMPACT_ATOMS: atom_id res chain seq x y z
N MET A 1 -16.18 -8.43 37.21
CA MET A 1 -14.95 -7.75 36.76
C MET A 1 -15.22 -7.10 35.41
N SER A 2 -14.96 -5.80 35.25
CA SER A 2 -15.22 -5.11 33.97
C SER A 2 -14.27 -5.60 32.88
N ALA A 3 -14.72 -5.57 31.62
CA ALA A 3 -13.91 -6.01 30.49
C ALA A 3 -12.58 -5.23 30.39
N VAL A 4 -12.60 -3.94 30.75
CA VAL A 4 -11.42 -3.05 30.77
C VAL A 4 -10.37 -3.52 31.79
N LEU A 5 -10.79 -3.89 33.01
CA LEU A 5 -9.87 -4.35 34.05
C LEU A 5 -9.26 -5.72 33.72
N LEU A 6 -10.07 -6.63 33.16
CA LEU A 6 -9.59 -7.93 32.66
C LEU A 6 -8.57 -7.74 31.54
N TRP A 7 -8.88 -6.86 30.58
CA TRP A 7 -8.01 -6.51 29.46
C TRP A 7 -6.66 -5.97 29.92
N ALA A 8 -6.66 -4.97 30.80
CA ALA A 8 -5.44 -4.34 31.32
C ALA A 8 -4.55 -5.35 32.06
N ARG A 9 -5.13 -6.28 32.82
CA ARG A 9 -4.36 -7.35 33.50
C ARG A 9 -3.71 -8.31 32.53
N LEU A 10 -4.46 -8.74 31.51
CA LEU A 10 -3.93 -9.69 30.52
C LEU A 10 -2.84 -9.07 29.66
N LEU A 11 -2.97 -7.80 29.27
CA LEU A 11 -1.92 -7.07 28.54
C LEU A 11 -0.59 -7.05 29.30
N ARG A 12 -0.64 -6.76 30.60
CA ARG A 12 0.55 -6.75 31.45
C ARG A 12 1.18 -8.13 31.61
N ALA A 13 0.36 -9.18 31.65
CA ALA A 13 0.83 -10.55 31.84
C ALA A 13 1.50 -11.14 30.60
N THR A 14 1.05 -10.79 29.39
CA THR A 14 1.57 -11.40 28.16
C THR A 14 2.60 -10.57 27.40
N GLY A 15 2.74 -9.27 27.71
CA GLY A 15 3.65 -8.36 27.02
C GLY A 15 3.27 -8.09 25.55
N PRO A 16 3.97 -7.15 24.88
CA PRO A 16 3.75 -6.84 23.46
C PRO A 16 4.26 -7.99 22.58
N ARG A 17 3.39 -8.56 21.75
CA ARG A 17 3.77 -9.64 20.82
C ARG A 17 4.36 -9.04 19.55
N ALA A 18 5.19 -9.80 18.85
CA ALA A 18 5.77 -9.38 17.57
C ALA A 18 4.70 -8.92 16.57
N THR A 19 3.55 -9.57 16.60
CA THR A 19 2.41 -9.19 15.78
C THR A 19 1.86 -7.82 16.24
N ASP A 20 1.81 -7.47 17.54
CA ASP A 20 1.27 -6.17 18.05
C ASP A 20 2.06 -5.01 17.48
N VAL A 21 3.39 -5.19 17.45
CA VAL A 21 4.31 -4.27 16.79
C VAL A 21 3.99 -4.15 15.30
N LEU A 22 3.78 -5.26 14.58
CA LEU A 22 3.44 -5.24 13.13
C LEU A 22 2.12 -4.50 12.81
N SER A 23 1.10 -4.61 13.68
CA SER A 23 -0.16 -3.88 13.47
C SER A 23 -0.01 -2.40 13.78
N ALA A 24 0.70 -2.06 14.86
CA ALA A 24 0.96 -0.67 15.22
C ALA A 24 1.83 0.03 14.17
N THR A 25 2.83 -0.65 13.60
CA THR A 25 3.63 -0.10 12.50
C THR A 25 2.82 0.11 11.24
N ALA A 26 1.90 -0.80 10.87
CA ALA A 26 0.99 -0.59 9.74
C ALA A 26 0.17 0.71 9.90
N PHE A 27 -0.45 0.91 11.07
CA PHE A 27 -1.18 2.14 11.37
C PHE A 27 -0.29 3.38 11.42
N ALA A 28 0.93 3.26 11.93
CA ALA A 28 1.89 4.36 11.99
C ALA A 28 2.29 4.86 10.60
N PHE A 29 2.67 3.96 9.69
CA PHE A 29 3.02 4.35 8.32
C PHE A 29 1.83 4.87 7.52
N ALA A 30 0.63 4.28 7.72
CA ALA A 30 -0.60 4.79 7.11
C ALA A 30 -0.91 6.22 7.57
N THR A 31 -0.80 6.49 8.88
CA THR A 31 -1.01 7.82 9.45
C THR A 31 0.05 8.80 8.99
N ALA A 32 1.33 8.41 9.00
CA ALA A 32 2.44 9.26 8.60
C ALA A 32 2.32 9.70 7.14
N ALA A 33 2.02 8.75 6.23
CA ALA A 33 1.83 9.07 4.82
C ALA A 33 0.61 9.96 4.58
N LEU A 34 -0.52 9.67 5.24
CA LEU A 34 -1.72 10.50 5.14
C LEU A 34 -1.44 11.94 5.58
N LEU A 35 -0.76 12.14 6.72
CA LEU A 35 -0.43 13.47 7.23
C LEU A 35 0.59 14.20 6.35
N ALA A 36 1.63 13.52 5.86
CA ALA A 36 2.63 14.13 4.97
C ALA A 36 1.99 14.66 3.68
N VAL A 37 1.08 13.89 3.10
CA VAL A 37 0.39 14.24 1.85
C VAL A 37 -0.60 15.37 2.08
N LEU A 38 -1.42 15.28 3.13
CA LEU A 38 -2.32 16.37 3.50
C LEU A 38 -1.56 17.65 3.89
N GLY A 39 -0.34 17.51 4.41
CA GLY A 39 0.61 18.59 4.65
C GLY A 39 1.02 19.29 3.36
N GLY A 40 1.38 18.53 2.32
CA GLY A 40 1.65 19.07 0.99
C GLY A 40 0.43 19.78 0.39
N VAL A 41 -0.76 19.18 0.46
CA VAL A 41 -2.01 19.81 0.00
C VAL A 41 -2.27 21.12 0.76
N ASN A 42 -2.04 21.15 2.07
CA ASN A 42 -2.18 22.37 2.86
C ASN A 42 -1.16 23.44 2.47
N ALA A 43 0.09 23.06 2.21
CA ALA A 43 1.14 23.99 1.78
C ALA A 43 0.76 24.70 0.46
N PHE A 44 0.31 23.94 -0.54
CA PHE A 44 -0.15 24.53 -1.81
C PHE A 44 -1.40 25.40 -1.64
N ARG A 45 -2.35 24.97 -0.79
CA ARG A 45 -3.54 25.76 -0.45
C ARG A 45 -3.17 27.10 0.19
N LEU A 46 -2.22 27.10 1.14
CA LEU A 46 -1.77 28.32 1.82
C LEU A 46 -1.13 29.28 0.81
N ARG A 47 -0.20 28.79 -0.02
CA ARG A 47 0.47 29.61 -1.04
C ARG A 47 -0.53 30.26 -2.02
N LEU A 48 -1.57 29.52 -2.43
CA LEU A 48 -2.63 30.04 -3.30
C LEU A 48 -3.48 31.11 -2.60
N VAL A 49 -3.95 30.85 -1.37
CA VAL A 49 -4.80 31.79 -0.62
C VAL A 49 -4.06 33.06 -0.23
N GLU A 50 -2.77 32.95 0.07
CA GLU A 50 -1.92 34.09 0.45
C GLU A 50 -1.38 34.86 -0.77
N GLY A 51 -1.69 34.43 -2.00
CA GLY A 51 -1.24 35.09 -3.22
C GLY A 51 0.26 35.04 -3.46
N ARG A 52 0.95 34.03 -2.91
CA ARG A 52 2.42 33.84 -3.10
C ARG A 52 2.78 33.30 -4.49
N VAL A 53 1.79 32.77 -5.21
CA VAL A 53 1.92 32.18 -6.54
C VAL A 53 0.80 32.70 -7.43
N GLU A 54 1.02 32.67 -8.75
CA GLU A 54 -0.01 33.02 -9.73
C GLU A 54 -1.24 32.10 -9.56
N GLU A 55 -2.45 32.66 -9.65
CA GLU A 55 -3.70 31.95 -9.35
C GLU A 55 -3.94 30.75 -10.28
N SER A 56 -3.62 30.90 -11.57
CA SER A 56 -3.74 29.87 -12.61
C SER A 56 -2.83 28.66 -12.30
N LEU A 57 -1.55 28.91 -12.07
CA LEU A 57 -0.54 27.90 -11.75
C LEU A 57 -0.79 27.28 -10.37
N GLY A 58 -1.11 28.10 -9.38
CA GLY A 58 -1.36 27.65 -8.00
C GLY A 58 -2.60 26.75 -7.89
N SER A 59 -3.69 27.10 -8.57
CA SER A 59 -4.91 26.27 -8.62
C SER A 59 -4.65 24.93 -9.34
N PHE A 60 -3.86 24.94 -10.41
CA PHE A 60 -3.46 23.73 -11.11
C PHE A 60 -2.59 22.80 -10.25
N VAL A 61 -1.56 23.33 -9.59
CA VAL A 61 -0.69 22.54 -8.69
C VAL A 61 -1.49 22.01 -7.50
N LEU A 62 -2.41 22.79 -6.94
CA LEU A 62 -3.29 22.34 -5.86
C LEU A 62 -4.20 21.18 -6.32
N MET A 63 -4.74 21.24 -7.54
CA MET A 63 -5.51 20.15 -8.13
C MET A 63 -4.65 18.89 -8.28
N LEU A 64 -3.42 19.00 -8.79
CA LEU A 64 -2.49 17.87 -8.88
C LEU A 64 -2.13 17.31 -7.50
N ALA A 65 -2.02 18.14 -6.46
CA ALA A 65 -1.79 17.69 -5.09
C ALA A 65 -2.97 16.84 -4.56
N PHE A 66 -4.21 17.23 -4.87
CA PHE A 66 -5.39 16.40 -4.58
C PHE A 66 -5.40 15.09 -5.36
N VAL A 67 -4.97 15.11 -6.63
CA VAL A 67 -4.80 13.87 -7.43
C VAL A 67 -3.76 12.95 -6.78
N ALA A 68 -2.57 13.47 -6.44
CA ALA A 68 -1.53 12.70 -5.77
C ALA A 68 -2.02 12.11 -4.43
N ALA A 69 -2.81 12.89 -3.68
CA ALA A 69 -3.45 12.41 -2.45
C ALA A 69 -4.45 11.28 -2.70
N ALA A 70 -5.28 11.40 -3.74
CA ALA A 70 -6.23 10.36 -4.13
C ALA A 70 -5.54 9.06 -4.57
N LEU A 71 -4.42 9.16 -5.30
CA LEU A 71 -3.62 8.00 -5.73
C LEU A 71 -2.99 7.21 -4.58
N LEU A 72 -2.83 7.83 -3.40
CA LEU A 72 -2.32 7.16 -2.20
C LEU A 72 -3.39 6.49 -1.35
N LEU A 73 -4.67 6.79 -1.56
CA LEU A 73 -5.78 6.16 -0.83
C LEU A 73 -5.75 4.62 -0.91
N PRO A 74 -5.47 3.98 -2.07
CA PRO A 74 -5.29 2.54 -2.13
C PRO A 74 -4.20 2.01 -1.18
N ALA A 75 -3.08 2.72 -1.02
CA ALA A 75 -1.97 2.33 -0.15
C ALA A 75 -2.37 2.37 1.34
N VAL A 76 -3.01 3.47 1.73
CA VAL A 76 -3.50 3.67 3.09
C VAL A 76 -4.56 2.61 3.42
N TRP A 77 -5.45 2.35 2.47
CA TRP A 77 -6.48 1.33 2.58
C TRP A 77 -5.89 -0.08 2.75
N THR A 78 -4.88 -0.45 1.95
CA THR A 78 -4.25 -1.79 2.06
C THR A 78 -3.44 -1.95 3.33
N LEU A 79 -2.76 -0.91 3.82
CA LEU A 79 -2.11 -0.90 5.14
C LEU A 79 -3.11 -1.12 6.27
N ALA A 80 -4.24 -0.42 6.21
CA ALA A 80 -5.29 -0.60 7.18
C ALA A 80 -5.87 -2.02 7.13
N GLN A 81 -6.09 -2.58 5.94
CA GLN A 81 -6.49 -3.99 5.77
C GLN A 81 -5.46 -4.99 6.31
N ALA A 82 -4.17 -4.72 6.12
CA ALA A 82 -3.11 -5.57 6.66
C ALA A 82 -3.14 -5.57 8.19
N ALA A 83 -3.33 -4.40 8.81
CA ALA A 83 -3.54 -4.27 10.25
C ALA A 83 -4.79 -5.03 10.71
N VAL A 84 -5.91 -4.92 9.99
CA VAL A 84 -7.15 -5.67 10.26
C VAL A 84 -6.91 -7.19 10.25
N ARG A 85 -6.31 -7.73 9.19
CA ARG A 85 -6.03 -9.17 9.06
C ARG A 85 -5.15 -9.66 10.21
N LEU A 86 -4.11 -8.89 10.52
CA LEU A 86 -3.20 -9.15 11.63
C LEU A 86 -3.91 -9.16 12.99
N ALA A 87 -4.86 -8.25 13.21
CA ALA A 87 -5.67 -8.22 14.42
C ALA A 87 -6.60 -9.45 14.51
N ILE A 88 -7.17 -9.90 13.39
CA ILE A 88 -8.05 -11.08 13.33
C ILE A 88 -7.29 -12.36 13.72
N ALA A 89 -6.16 -12.65 13.06
CA ALA A 89 -5.41 -13.91 13.21
C ALA A 89 -4.98 -14.25 14.65
N ARG A 90 -4.91 -13.24 15.52
CA ARG A 90 -4.51 -13.39 16.94
C ARG A 90 -5.63 -13.71 17.89
N ARG A 91 -6.85 -13.31 17.52
CA ARG A 91 -7.96 -13.19 18.45
C ARG A 91 -8.72 -14.49 18.56
N ASP A 92 -8.77 -15.28 17.50
CA ASP A 92 -9.60 -16.48 17.44
C ASP A 92 -9.23 -17.49 18.54
N ASP A 93 -7.94 -17.81 18.72
CA ASP A 93 -7.50 -18.78 19.73
C ASP A 93 -7.72 -18.30 21.18
N ARG A 94 -7.38 -17.03 21.46
CA ARG A 94 -7.50 -16.46 22.81
C ARG A 94 -8.96 -16.20 23.19
N LEU A 95 -9.77 -15.71 22.25
CA LEU A 95 -11.20 -15.49 22.47
C LEU A 95 -11.95 -16.82 22.57
N ALA A 96 -11.54 -17.86 21.83
CA ALA A 96 -12.06 -19.21 22.01
C ALA A 96 -11.72 -19.74 23.41
N ALA A 97 -10.47 -19.63 23.86
CA ALA A 97 -10.07 -20.03 25.22
C ALA A 97 -10.84 -19.26 26.31
N LEU A 98 -11.03 -17.95 26.16
CA LEU A 98 -11.81 -17.13 27.09
C LEU A 98 -13.30 -17.49 27.07
N ARG A 99 -13.88 -17.80 25.91
CA ARG A 99 -15.26 -18.30 25.80
C ARG A 99 -15.42 -19.68 26.43
N LEU A 100 -14.44 -20.57 26.28
CA LEU A 100 -14.40 -21.86 26.96
C LEU A 100 -14.25 -21.72 28.48
N ALA A 101 -13.54 -20.68 28.94
CA ALA A 101 -13.45 -20.30 30.36
C ALA A 101 -14.68 -19.51 30.88
N GLY A 102 -15.75 -19.38 30.07
CA GLY A 102 -17.01 -18.76 30.49
C GLY A 102 -17.14 -17.25 30.27
N ALA A 103 -16.22 -16.60 29.54
CA ALA A 103 -16.34 -15.17 29.23
C ALA A 103 -17.56 -14.88 28.34
N THR A 104 -18.30 -13.82 28.68
CA THR A 104 -19.48 -13.40 27.91
C THR A 104 -19.09 -12.81 26.54
N ARG A 105 -20.02 -12.86 25.58
CA ARG A 105 -19.82 -12.28 24.24
C ARG A 105 -19.49 -10.78 24.30
N GLY A 106 -20.18 -10.03 25.15
CA GLY A 106 -19.93 -8.59 25.32
C GLY A 106 -18.52 -8.30 25.85
N GLN A 107 -18.03 -9.10 26.81
CA GLN A 107 -16.66 -8.97 27.31
C GLN A 107 -15.63 -9.25 26.23
N VAL A 108 -15.83 -10.32 25.44
CA VAL A 108 -14.96 -10.69 24.32
C VAL A 108 -14.92 -9.60 23.25
N THR A 109 -16.08 -9.08 22.86
CA THR A 109 -16.20 -7.97 21.90
C THR A 109 -15.50 -6.72 22.42
N ALA A 110 -15.75 -6.33 23.68
CA ALA A 110 -15.12 -5.16 24.28
C ALA A 110 -13.59 -5.30 24.33
N MET A 111 -13.06 -6.45 24.72
CA MET A 111 -11.62 -6.70 24.72
C MET A 111 -11.02 -6.60 23.32
N ALA A 112 -11.68 -7.15 22.30
CA ALA A 112 -11.23 -7.07 20.92
C ALA A 112 -11.22 -5.62 20.40
N VAL A 113 -12.25 -4.84 20.71
CA VAL A 113 -12.31 -3.42 20.34
C VAL A 113 -11.20 -2.64 21.05
N LEU A 114 -11.01 -2.83 22.36
CA LEU A 114 -9.97 -2.15 23.13
C LEU A 114 -8.56 -2.46 22.62
N ASP A 115 -8.26 -3.72 22.29
CA ASP A 115 -6.98 -4.10 21.68
C ASP A 115 -6.75 -3.37 20.35
N ALA A 116 -7.77 -3.32 19.48
CA ALA A 116 -7.63 -2.70 18.16
C ALA A 116 -7.46 -1.18 18.27
N VAL A 117 -8.27 -0.55 19.12
CA VAL A 117 -8.20 0.89 19.35
C VAL A 117 -6.87 1.27 20.00
N ALA A 118 -6.37 0.51 20.98
CA ALA A 118 -5.07 0.76 21.59
C ALA A 118 -3.93 0.70 20.55
N GLN A 119 -3.91 -0.32 19.70
CA GLN A 119 -2.92 -0.44 18.62
C GLN A 119 -3.02 0.69 17.60
N ALA A 120 -4.25 1.09 17.24
CA ALA A 120 -4.49 2.20 16.33
C ALA A 120 -4.03 3.53 16.94
N LEU A 121 -4.30 3.77 18.23
CA LEU A 121 -3.86 4.98 18.92
C LEU A 121 -2.33 5.05 19.01
N VAL A 122 -1.66 3.95 19.35
CA VAL A 122 -0.19 3.87 19.30
C VAL A 122 0.31 4.14 17.89
N GLY A 123 -0.31 3.53 16.88
CA GLY A 123 0.01 3.78 15.48
C GLY A 123 -0.17 5.24 15.10
N VAL A 124 -1.28 5.88 15.46
CA VAL A 124 -1.55 7.30 15.18
C VAL A 124 -0.51 8.19 15.82
N LEU A 125 -0.15 7.95 17.09
CA LEU A 125 0.86 8.75 17.80
C LEU A 125 2.24 8.60 17.19
N VAL A 126 2.66 7.37 16.89
CA VAL A 126 3.95 7.09 16.24
C VAL A 126 3.96 7.64 14.82
N GLY A 127 2.87 7.50 14.07
CA GLY A 127 2.72 8.02 12.72
C GLY A 127 2.72 9.55 12.65
N ALA A 128 2.08 10.20 13.61
CA ALA A 128 2.16 11.64 13.80
C ALA A 128 3.61 12.09 14.07
N ALA A 129 4.32 11.40 14.97
CA ALA A 129 5.73 11.68 15.25
C ALA A 129 6.62 11.45 14.02
N LEU A 130 6.37 10.38 13.25
CA LEU A 130 7.07 10.12 11.99
C LEU A 130 6.80 11.19 10.94
N ALA A 131 5.56 11.64 10.80
CA ALA A 131 5.21 12.74 9.89
C ALA A 131 6.01 13.99 10.23
N LEU A 132 6.00 14.39 11.51
CA LEU A 132 6.78 15.53 12.02
C LEU A 132 8.28 15.35 11.81
N ALA A 133 8.81 14.15 12.00
CA ALA A 133 10.23 13.87 11.83
C ALA A 133 10.69 13.96 10.37
N VAL A 134 9.82 13.60 9.42
CA VAL A 134 10.10 13.65 7.98
C VAL A 134 9.85 15.06 7.39
N THR A 135 8.98 15.87 8.01
CA THR A 135 8.63 17.23 7.54
C THR A 135 9.85 18.11 7.23
N PRO A 136 10.92 18.21 8.05
CA PRO A 136 12.09 19.03 7.73
C PRO A 136 12.86 18.55 6.49
N GLY A 137 12.78 17.26 6.18
CA GLY A 137 13.34 16.72 4.93
C GLY A 137 12.52 17.14 3.72
N ILE A 138 11.19 17.06 3.84
CA ILE A 138 10.26 17.53 2.79
C ILE A 138 10.38 19.05 2.59
N ALA A 139 10.65 19.81 3.66
CA ALA A 139 10.82 21.27 3.61
C ALA A 139 11.98 21.71 2.70
N ARG A 140 12.97 20.84 2.45
CA ARG A 140 14.10 21.13 1.56
C ARG A 140 13.77 20.99 0.08
N ILE A 141 12.59 20.46 -0.25
CA ILE A 141 12.14 20.30 -1.63
C ILE A 141 11.62 21.66 -2.11
N GLU A 142 12.09 22.06 -3.28
CA GLU A 142 11.61 23.26 -3.97
C GLU A 142 10.38 22.92 -4.80
N PHE A 143 9.35 23.74 -4.66
CA PHE A 143 8.14 23.68 -5.46
C PHE A 143 7.70 25.09 -5.78
N GLN A 144 7.21 25.35 -7.00
CA GLN A 144 6.78 26.67 -7.47
C GLN A 144 7.89 27.72 -7.31
N GLY A 145 9.14 27.31 -7.52
CA GLY A 145 10.34 28.15 -7.35
C GLY A 145 10.66 28.54 -5.90
N LEU A 146 9.99 27.95 -4.90
CA LEU A 146 10.16 28.28 -3.48
C LEU A 146 10.31 27.01 -2.62
N PRO A 147 11.31 26.94 -1.73
CA PRO A 147 11.39 25.85 -0.75
C PRO A 147 10.18 25.91 0.19
N PHE A 148 9.69 24.75 0.61
CA PHE A 148 8.64 24.71 1.63
C PHE A 148 9.15 25.17 2.99
N THR A 149 8.28 25.84 3.75
CA THR A 149 8.53 26.02 5.18
C THR A 149 7.93 24.86 5.97
N VAL A 150 8.51 24.53 7.13
CA VAL A 150 7.95 23.52 8.03
C VAL A 150 6.52 23.89 8.43
N ALA A 151 6.22 25.18 8.61
CA ALA A 151 4.89 25.65 8.97
C ALA A 151 3.85 25.42 7.85
N GLU A 152 4.23 25.60 6.59
CA GLU A 152 3.35 25.33 5.44
C GLU A 152 2.94 23.84 5.35
N LEU A 153 3.89 22.95 5.65
CA LEU A 153 3.71 21.50 5.58
C LEU A 153 2.93 20.92 6.76
N LEU A 154 2.61 21.70 7.80
CA LEU A 154 1.81 21.25 8.92
C LEU A 154 0.32 21.51 8.63
N PRO A 155 -0.51 20.46 8.45
CA PRO A 155 -1.95 20.65 8.32
C PRO A 155 -2.54 21.34 9.55
N PRO A 156 -3.67 22.04 9.41
CA PRO A 156 -4.39 22.61 10.54
C PRO A 156 -4.80 21.50 11.53
N ALA A 157 -4.87 21.82 12.82
CA ALA A 157 -5.06 20.85 13.91
C ALA A 157 -6.27 19.91 13.73
N TRP A 158 -7.34 20.38 13.08
CA TRP A 158 -8.52 19.56 12.80
C TRP A 158 -8.22 18.41 11.81
N VAL A 159 -7.28 18.58 10.89
CA VAL A 159 -6.84 17.52 9.95
C VAL A 159 -6.12 16.40 10.70
N TRP A 160 -5.32 16.74 11.70
CA TRP A 160 -4.69 15.75 12.59
C TRP A 160 -5.74 14.93 13.33
N GLY A 161 -6.74 15.61 13.90
CA GLY A 161 -7.88 14.97 14.55
C GLY A 161 -8.70 14.08 13.60
N ALA A 162 -8.95 14.55 12.38
CA ALA A 162 -9.69 13.80 11.36
C ALA A 162 -8.91 12.56 10.89
N ALA A 163 -7.61 12.67 10.64
CA ALA A 163 -6.75 11.55 10.26
C ALA A 163 -6.68 10.50 11.39
N ALA A 164 -6.49 10.94 12.64
CA ALA A 164 -6.53 10.09 13.81
C ALA A 164 -7.89 9.36 13.94
N GLY A 165 -8.99 10.10 13.81
CA GLY A 165 -10.34 9.57 13.85
C GLY A 165 -10.60 8.52 12.75
N ALA A 166 -10.15 8.78 11.52
CA ALA A 166 -10.28 7.85 10.41
C ALA A 166 -9.52 6.53 10.67
N VAL A 167 -8.28 6.60 11.17
CA VAL A 167 -7.49 5.40 11.48
C VAL A 167 -8.12 4.58 12.61
N VAL A 168 -8.57 5.25 13.68
CA VAL A 168 -9.27 4.60 14.81
C VAL A 168 -10.59 3.98 14.35
N LEU A 169 -11.34 4.66 13.48
CA LEU A 169 -12.58 4.14 12.92
C LEU A 169 -12.34 2.89 12.08
N ILE A 170 -11.30 2.86 11.26
CA ILE A 170 -10.95 1.65 10.50
C ILE A 170 -10.58 0.50 11.45
N ALA A 171 -9.83 0.77 12.51
CA ALA A 171 -9.50 -0.25 13.52
C ALA A 171 -10.72 -0.75 14.29
N LEU A 172 -11.70 0.11 14.56
CA LEU A 172 -12.97 -0.27 15.16
C LEU A 172 -13.76 -1.19 14.22
N VAL A 173 -13.93 -0.78 12.96
CA VAL A 173 -14.62 -1.60 11.93
C VAL A 173 -13.92 -2.95 11.77
N ALA A 174 -12.59 -2.97 11.79
CA ALA A 174 -11.77 -4.17 11.76
C ALA A 174 -12.12 -5.14 12.90
N ALA A 175 -12.14 -4.63 14.13
CA ALA A 175 -12.44 -5.39 15.33
C ALA A 175 -13.88 -5.92 15.34
N LEU A 176 -14.83 -5.16 14.82
CA LEU A 176 -16.22 -5.60 14.70
C LEU A 176 -16.38 -6.66 13.62
N ALA A 177 -15.75 -6.47 12.45
CA ALA A 177 -15.77 -7.43 11.35
C ALA A 177 -15.12 -8.77 11.73
N SER A 178 -14.08 -8.76 12.57
CA SER A 178 -13.45 -9.99 13.07
C SER A 178 -14.43 -10.87 13.84
N LEU A 179 -15.29 -10.25 14.64
CA LEU A 179 -16.25 -10.95 15.51
C LEU A 179 -17.44 -11.53 14.74
N GLN A 180 -17.82 -10.93 13.61
CA GLN A 180 -18.91 -11.41 12.76
C GLN A 180 -18.56 -12.75 12.08
N ARG A 181 -17.30 -12.97 11.67
CA ARG A 181 -16.89 -14.22 10.99
C ARG A 181 -16.94 -15.45 11.90
N VAL A 182 -16.69 -15.30 13.19
CA VAL A 182 -16.77 -16.38 14.19
C VAL A 182 -18.20 -16.92 14.32
N HIS A 183 -19.22 -16.13 13.96
CA HIS A 183 -20.62 -16.55 14.02
C HIS A 183 -21.13 -17.23 12.75
N VAL A 184 -20.58 -16.90 11.57
CA VAL A 184 -21.27 -17.21 10.31
C VAL A 184 -20.77 -18.49 9.63
N THR A 185 -19.53 -18.95 9.87
CA THR A 185 -19.06 -20.20 9.23
C THR A 185 -17.95 -20.92 10.03
N PRO A 186 -18.27 -21.74 11.04
CA PRO A 186 -17.29 -22.66 11.64
C PRO A 186 -16.75 -23.70 10.62
N LEU A 187 -17.54 -24.05 9.60
CA LEU A 187 -17.18 -25.01 8.54
C LEU A 187 -16.34 -24.40 7.39
N GLY A 188 -16.48 -23.11 7.11
CA GLY A 188 -15.72 -22.40 6.06
C GLY A 188 -14.27 -22.11 6.45
N VAL A 189 -13.92 -22.24 7.74
CA VAL A 189 -12.54 -22.18 8.24
C VAL A 189 -11.85 -23.54 8.12
N ALA A 190 -12.60 -24.64 8.27
CA ALA A 190 -12.09 -26.00 8.11
C ALA A 190 -11.89 -26.38 6.62
N GLN A 191 -12.77 -25.88 5.74
CA GLN A 191 -12.61 -26.03 4.30
C GLN A 191 -11.82 -24.84 3.74
N ARG A 192 -10.53 -25.03 3.44
CA ARG A 192 -9.71 -24.07 2.68
C ARG A 192 -10.17 -24.00 1.21
N VAL A 193 -11.44 -23.65 0.97
CA VAL A 193 -12.03 -23.58 -0.36
C VAL A 193 -11.32 -22.48 -1.15
N SER A 194 -10.76 -22.82 -2.31
CA SER A 194 -10.10 -21.86 -3.20
C SER A 194 -11.08 -20.73 -3.55
N PRO A 195 -10.70 -19.46 -3.40
CA PRO A 195 -11.60 -18.34 -3.66
C PRO A 195 -12.06 -18.33 -5.12
N LYS A 196 -13.29 -17.84 -5.36
CA LYS A 196 -13.88 -17.69 -6.70
C LYS A 196 -12.92 -16.91 -7.61
N ARG A 197 -12.69 -17.43 -8.83
CA ARG A 197 -11.87 -16.77 -9.87
C ARG A 197 -12.31 -15.33 -10.07
N LEU A 198 -11.35 -14.44 -10.32
CA LEU A 198 -11.63 -13.01 -10.54
C LEU A 198 -12.54 -12.83 -11.75
N SER A 199 -13.55 -11.95 -11.61
CA SER A 199 -14.54 -11.70 -12.66
C SER A 199 -13.91 -10.97 -13.85
N LEU A 200 -14.14 -11.49 -15.07
CA LEU A 200 -13.66 -10.89 -16.32
C LEU A 200 -14.28 -9.52 -16.63
N TRP A 201 -15.43 -9.18 -16.03
CA TRP A 201 -16.04 -7.84 -16.12
C TRP A 201 -15.10 -6.68 -15.75
N ARG A 202 -14.07 -6.94 -14.94
CA ARG A 202 -13.01 -5.96 -14.62
C ARG A 202 -12.25 -5.51 -15.87
N ILE A 203 -12.07 -6.40 -16.85
CA ILE A 203 -11.46 -6.08 -18.15
C ILE A 203 -12.36 -5.10 -18.89
N ALA A 204 -13.65 -5.38 -18.98
CA ALA A 204 -14.61 -4.50 -19.66
C ALA A 204 -14.63 -3.10 -19.02
N GLY A 205 -14.67 -3.02 -17.69
CA GLY A 205 -14.62 -1.74 -16.97
C GLY A 205 -13.31 -0.97 -17.21
N PHE A 206 -12.17 -1.65 -17.20
CA PHE A 206 -10.88 -1.04 -17.49
C PHE A 206 -10.79 -0.53 -18.93
N VAL A 207 -11.17 -1.37 -19.90
CA VAL A 207 -11.17 -1.03 -21.33
C VAL A 207 -12.09 0.14 -21.61
N ALA A 208 -13.27 0.21 -20.97
CA ALA A 208 -14.19 1.34 -21.11
C ALA A 208 -13.55 2.67 -20.66
N VAL A 209 -12.86 2.67 -19.52
CA VAL A 209 -12.15 3.86 -19.00
C VAL A 209 -11.00 4.27 -19.93
N VAL A 210 -10.20 3.32 -20.40
CA VAL A 210 -9.08 3.61 -21.32
C VAL A 210 -9.62 4.11 -22.67
N ALA A 211 -10.70 3.53 -23.19
CA ALA A 211 -11.33 3.99 -24.42
C ALA A 211 -11.86 5.42 -24.30
N ALA A 212 -12.48 5.77 -23.16
CA ALA A 212 -12.89 7.14 -22.88
C ALA A 212 -11.70 8.10 -22.87
N TYR A 213 -10.58 7.72 -22.24
CA TYR A 213 -9.34 8.51 -22.29
C TYR A 213 -8.81 8.70 -23.71
N VAL A 214 -8.80 7.64 -24.53
CA VAL A 214 -8.33 7.75 -25.91
C VAL A 214 -9.22 8.70 -26.72
N VAL A 215 -10.54 8.58 -26.60
CA VAL A 215 -11.50 9.43 -27.32
C VAL A 215 -11.40 10.89 -26.90
N VAL A 216 -11.32 11.15 -25.60
CA VAL A 216 -11.39 12.51 -25.03
C VAL A 216 -10.02 13.20 -25.04
N VAL A 217 -8.94 12.53 -24.63
CA VAL A 217 -7.63 13.15 -24.41
C VAL A 217 -6.68 12.94 -25.58
N VAL A 218 -6.66 11.74 -26.17
CA VAL A 218 -5.68 11.43 -27.24
C VAL A 218 -6.17 11.89 -28.60
N LEU A 219 -7.43 11.59 -28.92
CA LEU A 219 -8.03 11.94 -30.21
C LEU A 219 -8.70 13.32 -30.21
N ASP A 220 -8.86 13.93 -29.04
CA ASP A 220 -9.48 15.24 -28.84
C ASP A 220 -10.84 15.38 -29.56
N LEU A 221 -11.64 14.31 -29.57
CA LEU A 221 -12.92 14.27 -30.30
C LEU A 221 -14.05 15.02 -29.57
N VAL A 222 -13.86 15.30 -28.28
CA VAL A 222 -14.83 15.99 -27.44
C VAL A 222 -14.09 17.12 -26.72
N PRO A 223 -14.42 18.39 -27.01
CA PRO A 223 -13.78 19.50 -26.31
C PRO A 223 -14.18 19.46 -24.84
N VAL A 224 -13.20 19.29 -23.97
CA VAL A 224 -13.38 19.24 -22.52
C VAL A 224 -12.39 20.18 -21.84
N GLU A 225 -12.78 20.68 -20.67
CA GLU A 225 -11.88 21.48 -19.84
C GLU A 225 -10.72 20.65 -19.31
N LEU A 226 -9.57 21.29 -19.07
CA LEU A 226 -8.36 20.65 -18.55
C LEU A 226 -8.60 19.89 -17.24
N THR A 227 -9.45 20.42 -16.36
CA THR A 227 -9.86 19.77 -15.11
C THR A 227 -10.53 18.42 -15.36
N PHE A 228 -11.39 18.32 -16.38
CA PHE A 228 -12.02 17.05 -16.75
C PHE A 228 -11.00 16.05 -17.30
N SER A 229 -10.07 16.50 -18.14
CA SER A 229 -8.98 15.66 -18.65
C SER A 229 -8.11 15.10 -17.52
N ILE A 230 -7.77 15.91 -16.52
CA ILE A 230 -6.99 15.48 -15.35
C ILE A 230 -7.78 14.50 -14.47
N ALA A 231 -9.07 14.74 -14.27
CA ALA A 231 -9.94 13.80 -13.58
C ALA A 231 -9.99 12.46 -14.32
N LEU A 232 -10.14 12.47 -15.65
CA LEU A 232 -10.16 11.27 -16.47
C LEU A 232 -8.83 10.52 -16.43
N ILE A 233 -7.69 11.22 -16.54
CA ILE A 233 -6.36 10.64 -16.35
C ILE A 233 -6.25 9.98 -14.97
N SER A 234 -6.69 10.67 -13.91
CA SER A 234 -6.68 10.11 -12.55
C SER A 234 -7.53 8.85 -12.43
N ILE A 235 -8.69 8.82 -13.09
CA ILE A 235 -9.56 7.64 -13.15
C ILE A 235 -8.87 6.50 -13.92
N VAL A 236 -8.21 6.77 -15.05
CA VAL A 236 -7.40 5.77 -15.77
C VAL A 236 -6.31 5.22 -14.86
N LEU A 237 -5.60 6.09 -14.14
CA LEU A 237 -4.53 5.67 -13.25
C LEU A 237 -5.04 4.74 -12.12
N LEU A 238 -6.16 5.11 -11.49
CA LEU A 238 -6.80 4.30 -10.45
C LEU A 238 -7.41 3.01 -10.99
N SER A 239 -7.91 3.02 -12.23
CA SER A 239 -8.53 1.86 -12.88
C SER A 239 -7.56 0.70 -13.05
N TYR A 240 -6.24 0.94 -12.99
CA TYR A 240 -5.23 -0.12 -12.99
C TYR A 240 -5.43 -1.14 -11.84
N SER A 241 -6.03 -0.70 -10.72
CA SER A 241 -6.41 -1.60 -9.62
C SER A 241 -7.48 -2.64 -9.98
N LEU A 242 -8.27 -2.40 -11.03
CA LEU A 242 -9.26 -3.35 -11.54
C LEU A 242 -8.58 -4.54 -12.21
N ILE A 243 -7.59 -4.25 -13.06
CA ILE A 243 -6.95 -5.19 -13.97
C ILE A 243 -5.69 -5.83 -13.36
N GLY A 244 -4.96 -5.12 -12.49
CA GLY A 244 -3.71 -5.60 -11.88
C GLY A 244 -3.79 -7.00 -11.25
N PRO A 245 -4.77 -7.30 -10.38
CA PRO A 245 -4.94 -8.64 -9.82
C PRO A 245 -5.20 -9.73 -10.87
N LEU A 246 -5.89 -9.42 -11.97
CA LEU A 246 -6.15 -10.36 -13.05
C LEU A 246 -4.87 -10.66 -13.84
N VAL A 247 -4.08 -9.62 -14.14
CA VAL A 247 -2.79 -9.78 -14.84
C VAL A 247 -1.83 -10.60 -13.98
N ILE A 248 -1.72 -10.29 -12.69
CA ILE A 248 -0.91 -11.09 -11.75
C ILE A 248 -1.39 -12.53 -11.71
N GLN A 249 -2.70 -12.79 -11.63
CA GLN A 249 -3.23 -14.14 -11.61
C GLN A 249 -2.87 -14.91 -12.89
N GLY A 250 -3.04 -14.30 -14.06
CA GLY A 250 -2.74 -14.93 -15.35
C GLY A 250 -1.25 -15.25 -15.51
N VAL A 251 -0.38 -14.27 -15.23
CA VAL A 251 1.07 -14.47 -15.34
C VAL A 251 1.57 -15.45 -14.28
N ALA A 252 1.11 -15.36 -13.03
CA ALA A 252 1.49 -16.33 -11.99
C ALA A 252 1.05 -17.75 -12.35
N TRP A 253 -0.09 -17.93 -13.02
CA TRP A 253 -0.51 -19.24 -13.53
C TRP A 253 0.41 -19.77 -14.62
N LEU A 254 0.88 -18.91 -15.54
CA LEU A 254 1.87 -19.29 -16.55
C LEU A 254 3.21 -19.68 -15.90
N VAL A 255 3.67 -18.90 -14.93
CA VAL A 255 4.89 -19.20 -14.17
C VAL A 255 4.75 -20.52 -13.41
N ALA A 256 3.58 -20.80 -12.82
CA ALA A 256 3.31 -22.06 -12.14
C ALA A 256 3.37 -23.27 -13.09
N LYS A 257 2.90 -23.11 -14.33
CA LYS A 257 3.00 -24.15 -15.37
C LYS A 257 4.44 -24.40 -15.84
N GLY A 258 5.23 -23.35 -15.95
CA GLY A 258 6.63 -23.42 -16.40
C GLY A 258 7.67 -23.61 -15.28
N ALA A 259 7.25 -23.76 -14.03
CA ALA A 259 8.16 -23.73 -12.89
C ALA A 259 9.11 -24.95 -12.87
N ARG A 260 10.41 -24.69 -13.01
CA ARG A 260 11.49 -25.71 -12.96
C ARG A 260 12.14 -25.86 -11.58
N SER A 261 11.66 -25.15 -10.56
CA SER A 261 12.17 -25.26 -9.19
C SER A 261 11.04 -25.23 -8.15
N PRO A 262 11.20 -25.92 -7.00
CA PRO A 262 10.16 -25.97 -5.95
C PRO A 262 9.77 -24.58 -5.45
N ALA A 263 10.77 -23.71 -5.23
CA ALA A 263 10.53 -22.34 -4.77
C ALA A 263 9.72 -21.50 -5.77
N ALA A 264 9.94 -21.66 -7.08
CA ALA A 264 9.17 -20.95 -8.10
C ALA A 264 7.73 -21.48 -8.18
N LEU A 265 7.53 -22.80 -8.12
CA LEU A 265 6.21 -23.42 -8.15
C LEU A 265 5.37 -23.02 -6.92
N LEU A 266 5.96 -23.07 -5.73
CA LEU A 266 5.31 -22.68 -4.48
C LEU A 266 4.93 -21.20 -4.49
N ALA A 267 5.87 -20.32 -4.88
CA ALA A 267 5.62 -18.89 -4.97
C ALA A 267 4.46 -18.58 -5.93
N ALA A 268 4.50 -19.15 -7.13
CA ALA A 268 3.50 -18.91 -8.16
C ALA A 268 2.11 -19.43 -7.75
N ARG A 269 2.02 -20.64 -7.19
CA ARG A 269 0.72 -21.18 -6.71
C ARG A 269 0.13 -20.33 -5.58
N ARG A 270 0.95 -19.89 -4.63
CA ARG A 270 0.50 -18.98 -3.56
C ARG A 270 -0.06 -17.66 -4.09
N VAL A 271 0.50 -17.13 -5.17
CA VAL A 271 0.00 -15.91 -5.82
C VAL A 271 -1.29 -16.18 -6.60
N VAL A 272 -1.41 -17.34 -7.27
CA VAL A 272 -2.64 -17.75 -7.96
C VAL A 272 -3.80 -17.96 -7.00
N ASP A 273 -3.52 -18.42 -5.77
CA ASP A 273 -4.51 -18.67 -4.72
C ASP A 273 -5.08 -17.37 -4.13
N ASP A 274 -4.27 -16.30 -3.97
CA ASP A 274 -4.72 -14.98 -3.49
C ASP A 274 -4.12 -13.83 -4.34
N PRO A 275 -4.58 -13.64 -5.59
CA PRO A 275 -4.01 -12.65 -6.50
C PRO A 275 -4.33 -11.22 -6.09
N ARG A 276 -5.47 -11.00 -5.40
CA ARG A 276 -5.82 -9.67 -4.87
C ARG A 276 -4.92 -9.31 -3.71
N GLY A 277 -4.70 -10.23 -2.76
CA GLY A 277 -3.76 -10.02 -1.67
C GLY A 277 -2.36 -9.76 -2.18
N ALA A 278 -1.91 -10.51 -3.20
CA ALA A 278 -0.63 -10.31 -3.84
C ALA A 278 -0.50 -8.94 -4.53
N PHE A 279 -1.51 -8.50 -5.29
CA PHE A 279 -1.52 -7.17 -5.90
C PHE A 279 -1.55 -6.05 -4.87
N ASN A 280 -2.34 -6.18 -3.80
CA ASN A 280 -2.50 -5.14 -2.78
C ASN A 280 -1.19 -4.76 -2.08
N ILE A 281 -0.20 -5.65 -2.05
CA ILE A 281 1.14 -5.37 -1.51
C ILE A 281 1.88 -4.33 -2.38
N VAL A 282 1.67 -4.35 -3.70
CA VAL A 282 2.44 -3.56 -4.68
C VAL A 282 1.59 -2.57 -5.48
N GLY A 283 0.26 -2.61 -5.32
CA GLY A 283 -0.69 -1.93 -6.20
C GLY A 283 -0.60 -0.42 -6.15
N ALA A 284 -0.42 0.15 -4.96
CA ALA A 284 -0.21 1.60 -4.81
C ALA A 284 1.09 2.05 -5.49
N MET A 285 2.16 1.29 -5.34
CA MET A 285 3.43 1.55 -6.01
C MET A 285 3.32 1.39 -7.53
N ALA A 286 2.55 0.42 -8.01
CA ALA A 286 2.26 0.27 -9.44
C ALA A 286 1.51 1.50 -9.99
N ILE A 287 0.47 1.96 -9.29
CA ILE A 287 -0.28 3.18 -9.66
C ILE A 287 0.64 4.41 -9.65
N ALA A 288 1.49 4.54 -8.64
CA ALA A 288 2.44 5.65 -8.53
C ALA A 288 3.50 5.63 -9.65
N VAL A 289 4.03 4.46 -10.01
CA VAL A 289 4.98 4.31 -11.13
C VAL A 289 4.30 4.66 -12.46
N MET A 290 3.03 4.28 -12.64
CA MET A 290 2.29 4.66 -13.83
C MET A 290 2.03 6.17 -13.88
N ALA A 291 1.61 6.76 -12.76
CA ALA A 291 1.38 8.20 -12.63
C ALA A 291 2.66 9.00 -12.88
N GLY A 292 3.78 8.57 -12.30
CA GLY A 292 5.07 9.22 -12.51
C GLY A 292 5.61 9.02 -13.92
N GLY A 293 5.27 7.90 -14.58
CA GLY A 293 5.56 7.70 -16.00
C GLY A 293 4.83 8.73 -16.84
N PHE A 294 3.52 8.89 -16.63
CA PHE A 294 2.73 9.92 -17.31
C PHE A 294 3.25 11.33 -17.01
N ALA A 295 3.55 11.65 -15.75
CA ALA A 295 4.09 12.96 -15.35
C ALA A 295 5.50 13.23 -15.91
N SER A 296 6.27 12.21 -16.27
CA SER A 296 7.59 12.38 -16.93
C SER A 296 7.50 12.98 -18.34
N LEU A 297 6.29 13.12 -18.88
CA LEU A 297 6.00 13.83 -20.13
C LEU A 297 6.03 15.36 -19.97
N ALA A 298 5.86 15.89 -18.75
CA ALA A 298 5.76 17.32 -18.51
C ALA A 298 6.93 18.16 -19.11
N PRO A 299 8.20 17.75 -18.96
CA PRO A 299 9.33 18.50 -19.54
C PRO A 299 9.30 18.56 -21.07
N ALA A 300 8.75 17.52 -21.71
CA ALA A 300 8.62 17.45 -23.16
C ALA A 300 7.46 18.31 -23.70
N MET A 301 6.47 18.63 -22.86
CA MET A 301 5.32 19.46 -23.25
C MET A 301 5.52 20.94 -22.97
N ALA A 302 6.12 21.27 -21.83
CA ALA A 302 6.27 22.66 -21.39
C ALA A 302 7.62 23.30 -21.77
N GLY A 303 8.63 22.47 -22.07
CA GLY A 303 9.99 22.92 -22.40
C GLY A 303 10.94 22.88 -21.20
N ALA A 304 12.23 22.63 -21.46
CA ALA A 304 13.24 22.56 -20.41
C ALA A 304 13.44 23.92 -19.73
N GLY A 305 13.39 23.94 -18.39
CA GLY A 305 13.52 25.16 -17.58
C GLY A 305 12.19 25.86 -17.25
N ASP A 306 11.06 25.28 -17.64
CA ASP A 306 9.73 25.72 -17.17
C ASP A 306 9.50 25.27 -15.71
N PRO A 307 9.20 26.18 -14.77
CA PRO A 307 8.97 25.83 -13.36
C PRO A 307 7.87 24.78 -13.15
N MET A 308 6.85 24.73 -14.01
CA MET A 308 5.80 23.70 -13.90
C MET A 308 6.32 22.30 -14.25
N SER A 309 7.19 22.19 -15.26
CA SER A 309 7.84 20.92 -15.61
C SER A 309 8.63 20.35 -14.42
N ASP A 310 9.39 21.21 -13.73
CA ASP A 310 10.23 20.81 -12.59
C ASP A 310 9.37 20.39 -11.38
N ASP A 311 8.28 21.12 -11.11
CA ASP A 311 7.31 20.79 -10.07
C ASP A 311 6.62 19.44 -10.36
N MET A 312 6.23 19.19 -11.61
CA MET A 312 5.59 17.93 -12.01
C MET A 312 6.56 16.75 -11.89
N ALA A 313 7.83 16.92 -12.29
CA ALA A 313 8.86 15.91 -12.12
C ALA A 313 9.11 15.60 -10.64
N THR A 314 9.20 16.63 -9.80
CA THR A 314 9.40 16.50 -8.36
C THR A 314 8.20 15.81 -7.69
N GLY A 315 6.97 16.17 -8.07
CA GLY A 315 5.75 15.53 -7.61
C GLY A 315 5.67 14.05 -8.00
N ALA A 316 6.10 13.70 -9.21
CA ALA A 316 6.19 12.33 -9.69
C ALA A 316 7.18 11.49 -8.86
N VAL A 317 8.38 12.02 -8.64
CA VAL A 317 9.42 11.41 -7.81
C VAL A 317 8.91 11.17 -6.40
N LEU A 318 8.30 12.19 -5.78
CA LEU A 318 7.76 12.09 -4.42
C LEU A 318 6.64 11.05 -4.32
N THR A 319 5.74 11.00 -5.30
CA THR A 319 4.64 10.03 -5.35
C THR A 319 5.16 8.60 -5.44
N ILE A 320 6.13 8.34 -6.32
CA ILE A 320 6.77 7.01 -6.44
C ILE A 320 7.54 6.66 -5.15
N ALA A 321 8.27 7.62 -4.58
CA ALA A 321 9.04 7.40 -3.35
C ALA A 321 8.13 7.01 -2.18
N ILE A 322 7.07 7.77 -1.94
CA ILE A 322 6.10 7.49 -0.87
C ILE A 322 5.43 6.13 -1.10
N ALA A 323 4.94 5.88 -2.31
CA ALA A 323 4.29 4.61 -2.62
C ALA A 323 5.26 3.41 -2.52
N GLY A 324 6.53 3.59 -2.88
CA GLY A 324 7.60 2.61 -2.72
C GLY A 324 7.89 2.29 -1.25
N VAL A 325 7.99 3.31 -0.40
CA VAL A 325 8.14 3.12 1.06
C VAL A 325 6.94 2.38 1.64
N LEU A 326 5.71 2.78 1.28
CA LEU A 326 4.49 2.10 1.76
C LEU A 326 4.41 0.66 1.26
N GLY A 327 4.76 0.41 -0.01
CA GLY A 327 4.85 -0.93 -0.59
C GLY A 327 5.88 -1.80 0.12
N ALA A 328 7.04 -1.23 0.47
CA ALA A 328 8.08 -1.92 1.21
C ALA A 328 7.63 -2.29 2.64
N VAL A 329 7.00 -1.36 3.35
CA VAL A 329 6.42 -1.60 4.68
C VAL A 329 5.34 -2.69 4.60
N LEU A 330 4.42 -2.59 3.63
CA LEU A 330 3.39 -3.60 3.38
C LEU A 330 3.98 -4.98 3.12
N ALA A 331 4.99 -5.08 2.25
CA ALA A 331 5.65 -6.34 1.94
C ALA A 331 6.33 -6.92 3.18
N GLY A 332 7.09 -6.11 3.93
CA GLY A 332 7.74 -6.53 5.17
C GLY A 332 6.75 -7.03 6.22
N ILE A 333 5.64 -6.30 6.42
CA ILE A 333 4.58 -6.69 7.36
C ILE A 333 3.90 -7.97 6.90
N ALA A 334 3.50 -8.07 5.64
CA ALA A 334 2.82 -9.24 5.10
C ALA A 334 3.69 -10.50 5.18
N GLN A 335 5.00 -10.40 4.90
CA GLN A 335 5.90 -11.54 5.00
C GLN A 335 6.20 -11.92 6.45
N SER A 336 6.40 -10.96 7.33
CA SER A 336 6.59 -11.23 8.76
C SER A 336 5.36 -11.90 9.36
N ALA A 337 4.16 -11.39 9.03
CA ALA A 337 2.89 -11.99 9.43
C ALA A 337 2.76 -13.43 8.96
N LYS A 338 3.02 -13.67 7.67
CA LYS A 338 2.90 -15.00 7.06
C LYS A 338 3.84 -16.02 7.71
N VAL A 339 5.07 -15.64 8.01
CA VAL A 339 6.06 -16.52 8.65
C VAL A 339 5.62 -16.88 10.08
N LEU A 340 5.02 -15.93 10.81
CA LEU A 340 4.49 -16.18 12.15
C LEU A 340 3.26 -17.09 12.12
N ASP A 341 2.32 -16.85 11.20
CA ASP A 341 1.09 -17.64 11.05
C ASP A 341 1.41 -19.09 10.62
N GLN A 342 2.42 -19.28 9.76
CA GLN A 342 2.82 -20.59 9.23
C GLN A 342 3.96 -21.24 10.02
N ARG A 343 4.23 -20.80 11.27
CA ARG A 343 5.34 -21.31 12.09
C ARG A 343 5.38 -22.83 12.18
N ARG A 344 4.24 -23.48 12.45
CA ARG A 344 4.15 -24.94 12.56
C ARG A 344 4.46 -25.64 11.22
N GLU A 345 3.99 -25.08 10.11
CA GLU A 345 4.25 -25.60 8.76
C GLU A 345 5.75 -25.49 8.43
N HIS A 346 6.38 -24.34 8.75
CA HIS A 346 7.82 -24.14 8.54
C HIS A 346 8.68 -25.08 9.37
N GLN A 347 8.32 -25.32 10.63
CA GLN A 347 9.00 -26.28 11.50
C GLN A 347 8.86 -27.72 10.97
N ALA A 348 7.66 -28.12 10.53
CA ALA A 348 7.44 -29.43 9.93
C ALA A 348 8.29 -29.62 8.66
N MET A 349 8.30 -28.63 7.76
CA MET A 349 9.13 -28.65 6.54
C MET A 349 10.62 -28.81 6.87
N HIS A 350 11.12 -28.05 7.84
CA HIS A 350 12.52 -28.15 8.25
C HIS A 350 12.85 -29.53 8.84
N ARG A 351 11.95 -30.11 9.65
CA ARG A 351 12.09 -31.47 10.18
C ARG A 351 12.03 -32.56 9.11
N MET A 352 11.31 -32.31 8.02
CA MET A 352 11.28 -33.19 6.83
C MET A 352 12.53 -33.03 5.94
N GLY A 353 13.50 -32.19 6.33
CA GLY A 353 14.75 -32.00 5.60
C GLY A 353 14.67 -30.97 4.48
N VAL A 354 13.65 -30.11 4.43
CA VAL A 354 13.61 -29.03 3.43
C VAL A 354 14.67 -27.98 3.75
N ASP A 355 15.51 -27.70 2.76
CA ASP A 355 16.56 -26.69 2.85
C ASP A 355 16.01 -25.27 3.10
N LEU A 356 16.61 -24.57 4.07
CA LEU A 356 16.26 -23.18 4.41
C LEU A 356 16.34 -22.22 3.20
N PRO A 357 17.35 -22.31 2.31
CA PRO A 357 17.41 -21.51 1.08
C PRO A 357 16.19 -21.69 0.17
N VAL A 358 15.59 -22.88 0.12
CA VAL A 358 14.38 -23.14 -0.70
C VAL A 358 13.18 -22.40 -0.12
N MET A 359 13.02 -22.43 1.20
CA MET A 359 11.94 -21.73 1.90
C MET A 359 12.08 -20.21 1.78
N GLN A 360 13.30 -19.69 1.94
CA GLN A 360 13.62 -18.27 1.77
C GLN A 360 13.43 -17.82 0.31
N GLY A 361 13.91 -18.61 -0.64
CA GLY A 361 13.74 -18.34 -2.07
C GLY A 361 12.27 -18.32 -2.50
N ALA A 362 11.42 -19.16 -1.89
CA ALA A 362 9.98 -19.14 -2.13
C ALA A 362 9.34 -17.84 -1.64
N ILE A 363 9.75 -17.31 -0.48
CA ILE A 363 9.25 -16.03 0.07
C ILE A 363 9.65 -14.85 -0.83
N VAL A 364 10.92 -14.76 -1.22
CA VAL A 364 11.40 -13.68 -2.10
C VAL A 364 10.67 -13.72 -3.44
N ARG A 365 10.53 -14.90 -4.06
CA ARG A 365 9.81 -15.04 -5.34
C ARG A 365 8.33 -14.73 -5.23
N GLN A 366 7.72 -14.98 -4.08
CA GLN A 366 6.31 -14.68 -3.85
C GLN A 366 6.04 -13.16 -3.80
N VAL A 367 7.03 -12.35 -3.40
CA VAL A 367 6.95 -10.88 -3.51
C VAL A 367 7.40 -10.40 -4.89
N LEU A 368 8.52 -10.94 -5.39
CA LEU A 368 9.12 -10.52 -6.66
C LEU A 368 8.15 -10.70 -7.84
N LEU A 369 7.38 -11.79 -7.88
CA LEU A 369 6.42 -12.04 -8.96
C LEU A 369 5.37 -10.91 -9.06
N PRO A 370 4.54 -10.64 -8.04
CA PRO A 370 3.63 -9.51 -8.03
C PRO A 370 4.31 -8.17 -8.30
N LEU A 371 5.52 -7.98 -7.76
CA LEU A 371 6.29 -6.75 -7.92
C LEU A 371 6.65 -6.48 -9.37
N LEU A 372 7.26 -7.44 -10.06
CA LEU A 372 7.64 -7.32 -11.46
C LEU A 372 6.42 -7.20 -12.38
N ILE A 373 5.37 -7.99 -12.11
CA ILE A 373 4.18 -8.00 -12.97
C ILE A 373 3.34 -6.72 -12.75
N GLY A 374 3.12 -6.34 -11.49
CA GLY A 374 2.33 -5.17 -11.14
C GLY A 374 3.04 -3.88 -11.49
N VAL A 375 4.29 -3.69 -11.06
CA VAL A 375 5.05 -2.46 -11.38
C VAL A 375 5.46 -2.42 -12.84
N GLY A 376 5.96 -3.54 -13.40
CA GLY A 376 6.34 -3.61 -14.81
C GLY A 376 5.14 -3.48 -15.75
N GLY A 377 3.99 -4.07 -15.40
CA GLY A 377 2.75 -3.89 -16.15
C GLY A 377 2.22 -2.44 -16.08
N ALA A 378 2.39 -1.78 -14.94
CA ALA A 378 2.02 -0.37 -14.79
C ALA A 378 2.96 0.57 -15.55
N ALA A 379 4.26 0.27 -15.55
CA ALA A 379 5.24 0.98 -16.37
C ALA A 379 4.97 0.79 -17.87
N GLY A 380 4.67 -0.43 -18.30
CA GLY A 380 4.24 -0.72 -19.67
C GLY A 380 2.95 0.03 -20.03
N MET A 381 2.01 0.14 -19.10
CA MET A 381 0.78 0.91 -19.32
C MET A 381 1.05 2.41 -19.43
N ALA A 382 1.95 2.98 -18.62
CA ALA A 382 2.37 4.36 -18.78
C ALA A 382 2.98 4.62 -20.17
N LEU A 383 3.84 3.72 -20.65
CA LEU A 383 4.39 3.82 -22.00
C LEU A 383 3.31 3.76 -23.09
N LEU A 384 2.29 2.91 -22.91
CA LEU A 384 1.15 2.87 -23.83
C LEU A 384 0.34 4.17 -23.81
N LEU A 385 0.14 4.79 -22.64
CA LEU A 385 -0.57 6.07 -22.52
C LEU A 385 0.22 7.24 -23.15
N ILE A 386 1.56 7.19 -23.09
CA ILE A 386 2.46 8.20 -23.65
C ILE A 386 2.74 7.98 -25.15
N LEU A 387 2.35 6.82 -25.70
CA LEU A 387 2.63 6.43 -27.08
C LEU A 387 2.33 7.51 -28.14
N PRO A 388 1.19 8.25 -28.09
CA PRO A 388 0.91 9.32 -29.05
C PRO A 388 1.93 10.46 -29.02
N THR A 389 2.50 10.73 -27.85
CA THR A 389 3.47 11.80 -27.58
C THR A 389 4.90 11.29 -27.44
N PHE A 390 5.17 10.04 -27.83
CA PHE A 390 6.43 9.35 -27.58
C PHE A 390 7.64 10.09 -28.18
N MET A 391 7.47 10.69 -29.36
CA MET A 391 8.54 11.44 -30.04
C MET A 391 8.93 12.73 -29.30
N LEU A 392 8.02 13.32 -28.54
CA LEU A 392 8.34 14.46 -27.66
C LEU A 392 9.03 13.96 -26.40
N TRP A 393 8.49 12.89 -25.81
CA TRP A 393 9.00 12.29 -24.57
C TRP A 393 10.48 11.87 -24.68
N VAL A 394 10.86 11.23 -25.79
CA VAL A 394 12.24 10.75 -26.01
C VAL A 394 13.28 11.89 -26.07
N GLN A 395 12.84 13.12 -26.32
CA GLN A 395 13.71 14.31 -26.31
C GLN A 395 14.07 14.76 -24.89
N SER A 396 13.44 14.20 -23.86
CA SER A 396 13.69 14.51 -22.45
C SER A 396 14.35 13.34 -21.71
N PRO A 397 15.58 12.91 -22.05
CA PRO A 397 16.19 11.70 -21.50
C PRO A 397 16.35 11.74 -19.96
N ALA A 398 16.50 12.94 -19.38
CA ALA A 398 16.59 13.11 -17.93
C ALA A 398 15.31 12.66 -17.19
N SER A 399 14.12 12.96 -17.73
CA SER A 399 12.85 12.57 -17.09
C SER A 399 12.63 11.07 -17.18
N ILE A 400 13.01 10.46 -18.30
CA ILE A 400 12.98 9.00 -18.53
C ILE A 400 13.87 8.29 -17.51
N VAL A 401 15.12 8.73 -17.39
CA VAL A 401 16.10 8.13 -16.47
C VAL A 401 15.62 8.27 -15.03
N THR A 402 15.14 9.46 -14.64
CA THR A 402 14.64 9.72 -13.29
C THR A 402 13.45 8.81 -12.95
N TRP A 403 12.47 8.71 -13.86
CA TRP A 403 11.32 7.82 -13.69
C TRP A 403 11.74 6.34 -13.55
N MET A 404 12.62 5.86 -14.42
CA MET A 404 13.13 4.49 -14.39
C MET A 404 13.90 4.21 -13.10
N LEU A 405 14.78 5.12 -12.67
CA LEU A 405 15.54 4.99 -11.43
C LEU A 405 14.62 4.96 -10.21
N MET A 406 13.58 5.79 -10.16
CA MET A 406 12.62 5.80 -9.07
C MET A 406 11.77 4.52 -9.03
N ALA A 407 11.33 4.03 -10.19
CA ALA A 407 10.60 2.77 -10.29
C ALA A 407 11.47 1.59 -9.82
N VAL A 408 12.72 1.50 -10.28
CA VAL A 408 13.67 0.47 -9.86
C VAL A 408 14.01 0.62 -8.37
N GLY A 409 14.24 1.83 -7.89
CA GLY A 409 14.52 2.12 -6.49
C GLY A 409 13.39 1.65 -5.57
N ALA A 410 12.13 1.93 -5.93
CA ALA A 410 10.96 1.49 -5.18
C ALA A 410 10.86 -0.06 -5.13
N VAL A 411 11.15 -0.74 -6.24
CA VAL A 411 11.25 -2.20 -6.32
C VAL A 411 12.35 -2.74 -5.40
N VAL A 412 13.55 -2.14 -5.45
CA VAL A 412 14.71 -2.54 -4.64
C VAL A 412 14.43 -2.35 -3.14
N VAL A 413 13.87 -1.21 -2.74
CA VAL A 413 13.50 -0.95 -1.34
C VAL A 413 12.46 -1.97 -0.85
N THR A 414 11.50 -2.34 -1.70
CA THR A 414 10.49 -3.37 -1.37
C THR A 414 11.09 -4.77 -1.20
N LEU A 415 12.04 -5.14 -2.06
CA LEU A 415 12.78 -6.40 -1.93
C LEU A 415 13.71 -6.39 -0.71
N GLY A 416 14.33 -5.25 -0.39
CA GLY A 416 15.14 -5.07 0.81
C GLY A 416 14.32 -5.28 2.08
N ALA A 417 13.14 -4.66 2.17
CA ALA A 417 12.21 -4.85 3.29
C ALA A 417 11.73 -6.31 3.41
N THR A 418 11.54 -6.99 2.28
CA THR A 418 11.24 -8.43 2.24
C THR A 418 12.41 -9.27 2.75
N ALA A 419 13.64 -8.91 2.37
CA ALA A 419 14.85 -9.60 2.80
C ALA A 419 15.07 -9.48 4.33
N CYS A 420 14.69 -8.35 4.93
CA CYS A 420 14.71 -8.16 6.38
C CYS A 420 13.82 -9.16 7.15
N ALA A 421 12.81 -9.76 6.51
CA ALA A 421 11.98 -10.80 7.10
C ALA A 421 12.59 -12.22 7.01
N LEU A 422 13.61 -12.45 6.18
CA LEU A 422 14.21 -13.78 5.98
C LEU A 422 14.90 -14.37 7.21
N PRO A 423 15.59 -13.59 8.08
CA PRO A 423 16.13 -14.10 9.33
C PRO A 423 15.06 -14.65 10.29
N LEU A 424 13.84 -14.09 10.23
CA LEU A 424 12.70 -14.57 11.01
C LEU A 424 12.35 -16.02 10.63
N VAL A 425 12.42 -16.36 9.34
CA VAL A 425 12.18 -17.72 8.83
C VAL A 425 13.14 -18.71 9.46
N ARG A 426 14.44 -18.37 9.49
CA ARG A 426 15.47 -19.21 10.10
C ARG A 426 15.16 -19.42 11.59
N ARG A 427 14.93 -18.34 12.34
CA ARG A 427 14.62 -18.41 13.78
C ARG A 427 13.41 -19.30 14.07
N VAL A 428 12.32 -19.11 13.32
CA VAL A 428 11.06 -19.83 13.49
C VAL A 428 11.19 -21.31 13.13
N ALA A 429 11.93 -21.63 12.07
CA ALA A 429 12.17 -23.01 11.61
C ALA A 429 13.07 -23.80 12.57
N THR A 430 14.05 -23.14 13.20
CA THR A 430 15.00 -23.78 14.13
C THR A 430 14.56 -23.77 15.58
N GLU A 431 13.58 -22.95 15.97
CA GLU A 431 13.03 -22.94 17.32
C GLU A 431 12.44 -24.32 17.65
N ALA A 432 12.96 -24.98 18.68
CA ALA A 432 12.37 -26.17 19.24
C ALA A 432 10.90 -25.88 19.62
N ALA A 433 10.01 -26.83 19.33
CA ALA A 433 8.63 -26.69 19.81
C ALA A 433 8.68 -26.68 21.35
N PRO A 434 7.92 -25.80 22.03
CA PRO A 434 7.71 -25.98 23.46
C PRO A 434 7.15 -27.38 23.68
N ALA A 435 7.81 -28.13 24.58
CA ALA A 435 7.49 -29.51 24.93
C ALA A 435 6.05 -29.65 25.45
#